data_AF-A0AAD7E9V0-F1
#
_entry.id   AF-A0AAD7E9V0-F1
#
_cell.length_a   1.000
_cell.length_b   1.000
_cell.length_c   1.000
_cell.angle_alpha   90.00
_cell.angle_beta   90.00
_cell.angle_gamma   90.00
#
_symmetry.space_group_name_H-M   'P 1'
#
loop_
_entity.id
_entity.type
_entity.pdbx_description
1 polymer ?
#
loop_
_entity_poly.entity_id
_entity_poly.type
_entity_poly.pdbx_seq_one_letter_code
_entity_poly.pdbx_strand_id
1 'polypeptide(L)'
;MFSALLAVVSLSLSVAAVEVQSSNPAFFNAGIQGCMAVADNADGEPLIIHNCNTENTANQDWDVTFDVRTPVGPQQIKIFGDKCIDVKDGVNADGTKLQIWSCISGSKNQQWIAQPTENTFQWSGTDKCIDLSDGKITDDNVLQIWTCTDNSANQNWAGAPNPDTEQRGDEIASTISCTHIIPCCLLPTPN
;
A
#
# COMPACT_ATOMS: atom_id res chain seq x y z
N MET A 1 -68.64 3.98 -22.54
CA MET A 1 -67.62 4.73 -21.79
C MET A 1 -66.58 3.73 -21.30
N PHE A 2 -65.52 3.46 -22.08
CA PHE A 2 -64.41 2.61 -21.65
C PHE A 2 -63.26 3.53 -21.26
N SER A 3 -62.95 3.57 -19.96
CA SER A 3 -61.84 4.32 -19.40
C SER A 3 -60.59 3.46 -19.51
N ALA A 4 -59.63 3.87 -20.34
CA ALA A 4 -58.33 3.23 -20.42
C ALA A 4 -57.41 3.83 -19.34
N LEU A 5 -57.07 3.02 -18.34
CA LEU A 5 -56.15 3.40 -17.27
C LEU A 5 -54.72 3.29 -17.81
N LEU A 6 -54.04 4.41 -17.98
CA LEU A 6 -52.65 4.49 -18.43
C LEU A 6 -51.74 4.10 -17.25
N ALA A 7 -51.09 2.93 -17.32
CA ALA A 7 -50.10 2.51 -16.32
C ALA A 7 -48.77 3.23 -16.59
N VAL A 8 -48.35 4.10 -15.68
CA VAL A 8 -47.04 4.75 -15.72
C VAL A 8 -46.01 3.76 -15.16
N VAL A 9 -45.23 3.14 -16.04
CA VAL A 9 -44.07 2.32 -15.63
C VAL A 9 -42.94 3.26 -15.26
N SER A 10 -42.79 3.53 -13.97
CA SER A 10 -41.62 4.25 -13.43
C SER A 10 -40.42 3.32 -13.47
N LEU A 11 -39.49 3.56 -14.40
CA LEU A 11 -38.20 2.88 -14.44
C LEU A 11 -37.29 3.55 -13.40
N SER A 12 -37.17 2.98 -12.21
CA SER A 12 -36.13 3.39 -11.26
C SER A 12 -34.79 2.83 -11.74
N LEU A 13 -33.94 3.65 -12.35
CA LEU A 13 -32.52 3.31 -12.45
C LEU A 13 -31.92 3.39 -11.05
N SER A 14 -31.64 2.24 -10.44
CA SER A 14 -30.71 2.19 -9.32
C SER A 14 -29.31 2.41 -9.88
N VAL A 15 -28.75 3.61 -9.69
CA VAL A 15 -27.30 3.76 -9.79
C VAL A 15 -26.73 2.96 -8.63
N ALA A 16 -26.16 1.80 -8.91
CA ALA A 16 -25.32 1.12 -7.92
C ALA A 16 -24.22 2.13 -7.56
N ALA A 17 -24.10 2.46 -6.26
CA ALA A 17 -22.94 3.18 -5.80
C ALA A 17 -21.73 2.34 -6.22
N VAL A 18 -20.86 2.89 -7.06
CA VAL A 18 -19.51 2.34 -7.22
C VAL A 18 -18.87 2.56 -5.86
N GLU A 19 -18.83 1.51 -5.04
CA GLU A 19 -18.01 1.53 -3.85
C GLU A 19 -16.57 1.68 -4.35
N VAL A 20 -16.00 2.87 -4.15
CA VAL A 20 -14.56 3.08 -4.29
C VAL A 20 -13.94 2.27 -3.16
N GLN A 21 -13.65 1.00 -3.44
CA GLN A 21 -12.85 0.19 -2.53
C GLN A 21 -11.52 0.90 -2.37
N SER A 22 -11.19 1.16 -1.11
CA SER A 22 -9.94 1.69 -0.58
C SER A 22 -8.75 1.36 -1.51
N SER A 23 -8.13 2.38 -2.10
CA SER A 23 -7.04 2.24 -3.06
C SER A 23 -5.70 2.55 -2.41
N ASN A 24 -5.48 2.20 -1.14
CA ASN A 24 -4.19 2.48 -0.52
C ASN A 24 -3.15 1.48 -1.05
N PRO A 25 -1.86 1.87 -1.08
CA PRO A 25 -0.82 1.05 -1.68
C PRO A 25 -0.49 -0.18 -0.83
N ALA A 26 0.00 -1.22 -1.51
CA ALA A 26 0.80 -2.25 -0.87
C ALA A 26 2.27 -1.83 -0.90
N PHE A 27 3.02 -2.09 0.17
CA PHE A 27 4.47 -1.88 0.15
C PHE A 27 5.19 -3.13 -0.36
N PHE A 28 5.70 -3.04 -1.58
CA PHE A 28 6.38 -4.12 -2.26
C PHE A 28 7.88 -4.03 -2.06
N ASN A 29 8.48 -5.16 -1.70
CA ASN A 29 9.91 -5.32 -1.72
C ASN A 29 10.37 -5.98 -3.02
N ALA A 30 10.87 -5.19 -3.97
CA ALA A 30 11.27 -5.67 -5.29
C ALA A 30 12.49 -6.60 -5.29
N GLY A 31 13.40 -6.44 -4.32
CA GLY A 31 14.56 -7.32 -4.20
C GLY A 31 14.20 -8.74 -3.74
N ILE A 32 13.01 -8.89 -3.15
CA ILE A 32 12.60 -10.09 -2.39
C ILE A 32 11.26 -10.67 -2.90
N GLN A 33 10.51 -9.93 -3.72
CA GLN A 33 9.24 -10.33 -4.33
C GLN A 33 8.13 -10.65 -3.32
N GLY A 34 7.87 -9.73 -2.39
CA GLY A 34 6.75 -9.86 -1.45
C GLY A 34 6.23 -8.51 -0.98
N CYS A 35 5.05 -8.53 -0.38
CA CYS A 35 4.37 -7.35 0.15
C CYS A 35 4.44 -7.33 1.68
N MET A 36 4.63 -6.14 2.23
CA MET A 36 4.46 -5.89 3.66
C MET A 36 3.01 -6.16 4.03
N ALA A 37 2.80 -7.04 4.99
CA ALA A 37 1.49 -7.49 5.43
C ALA A 37 1.41 -7.60 6.95
N VAL A 38 0.22 -7.88 7.45
CA VAL A 38 -0.04 -8.25 8.85
C VAL A 38 -0.82 -9.55 8.92
N ALA A 39 -0.64 -10.33 9.99
CA ALA A 39 -1.29 -11.63 10.10
C ALA A 39 -2.81 -11.51 10.40
N ASP A 40 -3.20 -10.56 11.25
CA ASP A 40 -4.58 -10.25 11.65
C ASP A 40 -4.66 -8.78 12.15
N ASN A 41 -5.81 -8.36 12.68
CA ASN A 41 -6.10 -6.99 13.15
C ASN A 41 -6.05 -6.86 14.69
N ALA A 42 -5.41 -7.78 15.41
CA ALA A 42 -5.20 -7.64 16.85
C ALA A 42 -3.99 -6.76 17.16
N ASP A 43 -4.01 -6.06 18.31
CA ASP A 43 -2.84 -5.35 18.80
C ASP A 43 -1.73 -6.35 19.14
N GLY A 44 -0.52 -6.07 18.66
CA GLY A 44 0.65 -6.94 18.83
C GLY A 44 0.87 -7.94 17.71
N GLU A 45 -0.02 -7.99 16.70
CA GLU A 45 0.19 -8.84 15.53
C GLU A 45 1.44 -8.40 14.75
N PRO A 46 2.27 -9.35 14.28
CA PRO A 46 3.52 -9.03 13.63
C PRO A 46 3.30 -8.40 12.25
N LEU A 47 4.19 -7.49 11.89
CA LEU A 47 4.40 -7.18 10.48
C LEU A 47 5.19 -8.33 9.85
N ILE A 48 4.74 -8.77 8.67
CA ILE A 48 5.32 -9.91 7.96
C ILE A 48 5.53 -9.57 6.49
N ILE A 49 6.42 -10.32 5.85
CA ILE A 49 6.41 -10.44 4.39
C ILE A 49 5.38 -11.51 4.02
N HIS A 50 4.59 -11.25 2.99
CA HIS A 50 3.68 -12.24 2.44
C HIS A 50 3.61 -12.07 0.93
N ASN A 51 3.24 -13.11 0.20
CA ASN A 51 2.91 -12.98 -1.21
C ASN A 51 1.95 -11.79 -1.41
N CYS A 52 2.25 -10.95 -2.39
CA CYS A 52 1.35 -9.87 -2.79
C CYS A 52 0.08 -10.51 -3.32
N ASN A 53 -1.02 -10.39 -2.58
CA ASN A 53 -2.28 -10.95 -3.01
C ASN A 53 -3.09 -9.89 -3.78
N THR A 54 -3.66 -10.30 -4.91
CA THR A 54 -4.43 -9.44 -5.81
C THR A 54 -5.92 -9.40 -5.42
N GLU A 55 -6.25 -9.67 -4.15
CA GLU A 55 -7.62 -9.89 -3.69
C GLU A 55 -7.98 -9.11 -2.43
N ASN A 56 -7.58 -7.82 -2.34
CA ASN A 56 -8.09 -6.88 -1.34
C ASN A 56 -8.17 -7.48 0.08
N THR A 57 -7.09 -8.10 0.55
CA THR A 57 -7.00 -8.45 1.95
C THR A 57 -6.56 -7.17 2.67
N ALA A 58 -7.43 -6.67 3.55
CA ALA A 58 -7.19 -5.45 4.32
C ALA A 58 -5.85 -5.47 5.11
N ASN A 59 -5.20 -6.63 5.20
CA ASN A 59 -3.89 -6.81 5.81
C ASN A 59 -2.68 -6.39 4.94
N GLN A 60 -2.88 -5.91 3.70
CA GLN A 60 -1.84 -5.31 2.85
C GLN A 60 -2.21 -3.88 2.38
N ASP A 61 -3.34 -3.34 2.85
CA ASP A 61 -3.88 -2.03 2.46
C ASP A 61 -3.39 -0.93 3.42
N TRP A 62 -2.23 -0.35 3.13
CA TRP A 62 -1.57 0.61 4.01
C TRP A 62 -1.98 2.04 3.69
N ASP A 63 -2.68 2.71 4.62
CA ASP A 63 -3.02 4.12 4.51
C ASP A 63 -1.77 4.99 4.73
N VAL A 64 -1.36 5.63 3.63
CA VAL A 64 -0.26 6.59 3.59
C VAL A 64 -0.63 7.81 2.79
N THR A 65 -0.40 8.97 3.40
CA THR A 65 -0.48 10.26 2.73
C THR A 65 0.93 10.78 2.51
N PHE A 66 1.61 10.41 1.42
CA PHE A 66 2.91 10.99 1.07
C PHE A 66 2.96 11.59 -0.34
N ASP A 67 3.71 12.69 -0.48
CA ASP A 67 4.20 13.22 -1.75
C ASP A 67 5.40 12.37 -2.20
N VAL A 68 5.33 11.81 -3.41
CA VAL A 68 6.35 10.92 -3.98
C VAL A 68 7.71 11.58 -4.24
N ARG A 69 7.87 12.88 -3.98
CA ARG A 69 9.08 13.65 -4.33
C ARG A 69 9.90 14.13 -3.14
N THR A 70 9.38 14.03 -1.92
CA THR A 70 10.06 14.57 -0.73
C THR A 70 9.93 13.61 0.44
N PRO A 71 10.92 13.53 1.34
CA PRO A 71 10.74 12.80 2.59
C PRO A 71 9.53 13.34 3.36
N VAL A 72 8.64 12.44 3.79
CA VAL A 72 7.40 12.80 4.49
C VAL A 72 7.38 12.15 5.87
N GLY A 73 7.12 12.95 6.90
CA GLY A 73 7.01 12.52 8.28
C GLY A 73 7.66 13.51 9.27
N PRO A 74 7.63 13.23 10.58
CA PRO A 74 7.06 12.03 11.21
C PRO A 74 5.57 11.88 10.97
N GLN A 75 5.14 10.66 10.64
CA GLN A 75 3.74 10.30 10.51
C GLN A 75 3.47 8.87 10.97
N GLN A 76 2.21 8.60 11.27
CA GLN A 76 1.71 7.24 11.47
C GLN A 76 1.42 6.60 10.11
N ILE A 77 1.96 5.39 9.87
CA ILE A 77 1.58 4.54 8.74
C ILE A 77 0.50 3.60 9.23
N LYS A 78 -0.70 3.70 8.65
CA LYS A 78 -1.89 3.05 9.18
C LYS A 78 -2.30 1.83 8.38
N ILE A 79 -3.02 0.94 9.05
CA ILE A 79 -3.72 -0.21 8.45
C ILE A 79 -5.02 -0.44 9.21
N PHE A 80 -6.03 -1.01 8.53
CA PHE A 80 -7.39 -1.19 9.08
C PHE A 80 -8.07 0.10 9.59
N GLY A 81 -7.54 1.27 9.25
CA GLY A 81 -8.04 2.60 9.62
C GLY A 81 -7.59 3.13 10.98
N ASP A 82 -7.27 2.26 11.95
CA ASP A 82 -6.94 2.65 13.33
C ASP A 82 -5.72 1.94 13.95
N LYS A 83 -5.04 1.07 13.19
CA LYS A 83 -3.79 0.43 13.59
C LYS A 83 -2.60 1.08 12.91
N CYS A 84 -1.48 1.11 13.61
CA CYS A 84 -0.26 1.76 13.18
C CYS A 84 0.92 0.79 13.23
N ILE A 85 1.85 0.93 12.30
CA ILE A 85 3.15 0.26 12.40
C ILE A 85 3.84 0.73 13.70
N ASP A 86 4.21 -0.23 14.53
CA ASP A 86 4.67 -0.03 15.90
C ASP A 86 5.99 -0.79 16.13
N VAL A 87 7.00 -0.08 16.64
CA VAL A 87 8.21 -0.73 17.16
C VAL A 87 7.88 -1.33 18.52
N LYS A 88 7.92 -2.66 18.59
CA LYS A 88 7.52 -3.41 19.79
C LYS A 88 8.23 -2.90 21.04
N ASP A 89 7.43 -2.55 22.04
CA ASP A 89 7.86 -2.01 23.34
C ASP A 89 8.73 -0.73 23.25
N GLY A 90 8.82 -0.11 22.07
CA GLY A 90 9.67 1.06 21.80
C GLY A 90 11.18 0.78 21.94
N VAL A 91 11.61 -0.47 21.80
CA VAL A 91 13.02 -0.85 22.00
C VAL A 91 13.86 -0.48 20.77
N ASN A 92 14.76 0.48 20.92
CA ASN A 92 15.74 0.87 19.89
C ASN A 92 16.97 -0.04 19.90
N ALA A 93 16.79 -1.23 19.34
CA ALA A 93 17.86 -2.20 19.09
C ALA A 93 17.62 -2.86 17.73
N ASP A 94 18.71 -3.13 17.02
CA ASP A 94 18.65 -3.93 15.79
C ASP A 94 18.01 -5.29 16.10
N GLY A 95 17.03 -5.67 15.29
CA GLY A 95 16.29 -6.91 15.46
C GLY A 95 15.02 -6.80 16.31
N THR A 96 14.71 -5.64 16.90
CA THR A 96 13.40 -5.42 17.52
C THR A 96 12.31 -5.63 16.48
N LYS A 97 11.34 -6.51 16.79
CA LYS A 97 10.28 -6.86 15.85
C LYS A 97 9.26 -5.74 15.71
N LEU A 98 8.72 -5.64 14.51
CA LEU A 98 7.61 -4.75 14.22
C LEU A 98 6.28 -5.47 14.46
N GLN A 99 5.32 -4.73 14.96
CA GLN A 99 3.95 -5.16 15.17
C GLN A 99 2.99 -4.06 14.72
N ILE A 100 1.70 -4.38 14.64
CA ILE A 100 0.67 -3.35 14.64
C ILE A 100 0.19 -3.09 16.06
N TRP A 101 -0.20 -1.85 16.30
CA TRP A 101 -0.87 -1.47 17.54
C TRP A 101 -1.86 -0.34 17.25
N SER A 102 -2.91 -0.25 18.07
CA SER A 102 -3.82 0.89 18.06
C SER A 102 -3.03 2.21 17.98
N CYS A 103 -3.42 3.06 17.03
CA CYS A 103 -2.73 4.32 16.79
C CYS A 103 -2.85 5.25 18.01
N ILE A 104 -1.72 5.65 18.59
CA ILE A 104 -1.65 6.55 19.73
C ILE A 104 -1.02 7.87 19.28
N SER A 105 -1.78 8.96 19.35
CA SER A 105 -1.32 10.29 18.97
C SER A 105 -0.04 10.69 19.73
N GLY A 106 0.99 11.08 19.00
CA GLY A 106 2.30 11.46 19.57
C GLY A 106 3.16 10.30 20.07
N SER A 107 2.75 9.03 19.88
CA SER A 107 3.56 7.88 20.28
C SER A 107 4.81 7.78 19.42
N LYS A 108 5.99 7.86 20.06
CA LYS A 108 7.29 7.89 19.37
C LYS A 108 7.58 6.61 18.60
N ASN A 109 7.18 5.45 19.11
CA ASN A 109 7.40 4.15 18.48
C ASN A 109 6.45 3.87 17.29
N GLN A 110 5.59 4.83 16.92
CA GLN A 110 4.66 4.76 15.79
C GLN A 110 4.87 5.90 14.78
N GLN A 111 6.02 6.59 14.83
CA GLN A 111 6.33 7.70 13.92
C GLN A 111 7.37 7.29 12.89
N TRP A 112 7.02 7.38 11.62
CA TRP A 112 7.85 6.98 10.49
C TRP A 112 8.12 8.18 9.58
N ILE A 113 9.30 8.18 8.97
CA ILE A 113 9.70 9.08 7.90
C ILE A 113 9.81 8.22 6.64
N ALA A 114 8.91 8.43 5.68
CA ALA A 114 9.02 7.82 4.37
C ALA A 114 10.12 8.54 3.58
N GLN A 115 11.03 7.78 2.97
CA GLN A 115 12.11 8.30 2.13
C GLN A 115 11.93 7.76 0.70
N PRO A 116 11.21 8.48 -0.19
CA PRO A 116 10.81 7.98 -1.50
C PRO A 116 11.97 7.70 -2.47
N THR A 117 13.11 8.38 -2.32
CA THR A 117 14.30 8.17 -3.14
C THR A 117 15.00 6.85 -2.84
N GLU A 118 14.99 6.45 -1.57
CA GLU A 118 15.62 5.25 -1.04
C GLU A 118 14.63 4.07 -0.93
N ASN A 119 13.33 4.36 -1.07
CA ASN A 119 12.22 3.46 -0.76
C ASN A 119 12.31 2.88 0.66
N THR A 120 12.66 3.70 1.65
CA THR A 120 12.77 3.24 3.05
C THR A 120 11.73 3.92 3.94
N PHE A 121 11.38 3.25 5.04
CA PHE A 121 10.64 3.84 6.15
C PHE A 121 11.54 3.88 7.37
N GLN A 122 12.01 5.08 7.71
CA GLN A 122 12.88 5.31 8.85
C GLN A 122 12.04 5.59 10.11
N TRP A 123 12.37 4.95 11.22
CA TRP A 123 11.79 5.27 12.52
C TRP A 123 12.26 6.66 12.97
N SER A 124 11.32 7.59 13.12
CA SER A 124 11.60 9.01 13.33
C SER A 124 12.49 9.27 14.56
N GLY A 125 13.55 10.06 14.35
CA GLY A 125 14.51 10.40 15.40
C GLY A 125 15.55 9.30 15.67
N THR A 126 15.62 8.26 14.84
CA THR A 126 16.61 7.18 14.92
C THR A 126 17.28 6.94 13.57
N ASP A 127 18.28 6.06 13.53
CA ASP A 127 18.94 5.56 12.32
C ASP A 127 18.40 4.18 11.89
N LYS A 128 17.16 3.86 12.28
CA LYS A 128 16.55 2.53 12.07
C LYS A 128 15.50 2.55 10.98
N CYS A 129 15.51 1.54 10.12
CA CYS A 129 14.59 1.38 9.01
C CYS A 129 13.77 0.10 9.18
N ILE A 130 12.57 0.06 8.59
CA ILE A 130 11.80 -1.18 8.44
C ILE A 130 12.63 -2.17 7.60
N ASP A 131 12.83 -3.36 8.13
CA ASP A 131 13.77 -4.36 7.64
C ASP A 131 13.11 -5.74 7.61
N LEU A 132 13.24 -6.44 6.48
CA LEU A 132 12.87 -7.84 6.41
C LEU A 132 13.98 -8.67 7.05
N SER A 133 13.63 -9.36 8.15
CA SER A 133 14.58 -10.11 8.97
C SER A 133 15.41 -11.07 8.14
N ASP A 134 16.73 -10.91 8.22
CA ASP A 134 17.75 -11.70 7.52
C ASP A 134 17.58 -11.74 5.99
N GLY A 135 16.77 -10.84 5.41
CA GLY A 135 16.38 -10.88 3.99
C GLY A 135 15.63 -12.16 3.61
N LYS A 136 15.05 -12.88 4.57
CA LYS A 136 14.41 -14.17 4.34
C LYS A 136 13.02 -13.99 3.74
N ILE A 137 12.85 -14.53 2.54
CA ILE A 137 11.69 -14.29 1.67
C ILE A 137 10.54 -15.28 1.84
N THR A 138 10.65 -16.23 2.78
CA THR A 138 9.53 -17.14 3.09
C THR A 138 8.37 -16.34 3.61
N ASP A 139 7.18 -16.62 3.11
CA ASP A 139 5.92 -16.07 3.62
C ASP A 139 5.88 -16.14 5.15
N ASP A 140 5.28 -15.10 5.70
CA ASP A 140 5.07 -14.87 7.12
C ASP A 140 6.35 -14.63 7.93
N ASN A 141 7.50 -14.43 7.26
CA ASN A 141 8.71 -13.98 7.95
C ASN A 141 8.51 -12.57 8.50
N VAL A 142 8.81 -12.41 9.80
CA VAL A 142 8.51 -11.21 10.57
C VAL A 142 9.49 -10.09 10.21
N LEU A 143 9.00 -8.87 10.07
CA LEU A 143 9.81 -7.67 9.89
C LEU A 143 10.35 -7.17 11.24
N GLN A 144 11.45 -6.44 11.16
CA GLN A 144 12.13 -5.85 12.29
C GLN A 144 12.53 -4.42 11.97
N ILE A 145 13.07 -3.73 12.96
CA ILE A 145 13.91 -2.57 12.70
C ILE A 145 15.37 -3.00 12.61
N TRP A 146 16.10 -2.33 11.73
CA TRP A 146 17.55 -2.48 11.64
C TRP A 146 18.18 -1.15 11.22
N THR A 147 19.45 -0.97 11.53
CA THR A 147 20.22 0.20 11.07
C THR A 147 20.05 0.40 9.57
N CYS A 148 19.60 1.60 9.17
CA CYS A 148 19.36 1.95 7.78
C CYS A 148 20.64 1.75 6.97
N THR A 149 20.54 1.01 5.87
CA THR A 149 21.67 0.66 5.01
C THR A 149 21.35 1.04 3.57
N ASP A 150 22.22 1.83 2.96
CA ASP A 150 22.06 2.27 1.57
C ASP A 150 21.97 1.08 0.61
N ASN A 151 21.02 1.16 -0.33
CA ASN A 151 20.77 0.12 -1.34
C ASN A 151 20.49 -1.29 -0.77
N SER A 152 20.01 -1.38 0.48
CA SER A 152 19.69 -2.67 1.08
C SER A 152 18.37 -3.22 0.55
N ALA A 153 18.43 -4.37 -0.12
CA ALA A 153 17.24 -5.02 -0.68
C ALA A 153 16.18 -5.32 0.39
N ASN A 154 16.57 -5.75 1.59
CA ASN A 154 15.65 -6.07 2.68
C ASN A 154 15.06 -4.84 3.39
N GLN A 155 15.46 -3.61 3.03
CA GLN A 155 14.90 -2.36 3.55
C GLN A 155 14.21 -1.52 2.46
N ASN A 156 14.16 -2.02 1.23
CA ASN A 156 13.55 -1.36 0.08
C ASN A 156 12.07 -1.77 -0.02
N TRP A 157 11.19 -0.85 0.37
CA TRP A 157 9.75 -0.96 0.41
C TRP A 157 9.13 0.06 -0.53
N ALA A 158 9.23 -0.20 -1.83
CA ALA A 158 8.58 0.63 -2.83
C ALA A 158 7.07 0.54 -2.64
N GLY A 159 6.38 1.68 -2.64
CA GLY A 159 4.93 1.66 -2.82
C GLY A 159 4.62 1.04 -4.18
N ALA A 160 4.10 -0.18 -4.19
CA ALA A 160 3.45 -0.67 -5.39
C ALA A 160 2.13 0.10 -5.49
N PRO A 161 1.75 0.62 -6.67
CA PRO A 161 0.33 0.80 -6.95
C PRO A 161 -0.32 -0.51 -6.55
N ASN A 162 -1.34 -0.48 -5.67
CA ASN A 162 -2.13 -1.68 -5.43
C ASN A 162 -2.51 -2.24 -6.82
N PRO A 163 -2.18 -3.49 -7.18
CA PRO A 163 -2.52 -4.06 -8.49
C PRO A 163 -4.01 -3.95 -8.85
N ASP A 164 -4.88 -3.68 -7.87
CA ASP A 164 -6.29 -3.32 -8.05
C ASP A 164 -6.51 -1.99 -8.81
N THR A 165 -5.51 -1.11 -8.83
CA THR A 165 -5.54 0.15 -9.61
C THR A 165 -5.20 -0.07 -11.09
N GLU A 166 -4.40 -1.09 -11.42
CA GLU A 166 -4.07 -1.42 -12.80
C GLU A 166 -5.20 -2.23 -13.48
N GLN A 167 -5.87 -3.12 -12.76
CA GLN A 167 -7.00 -3.88 -13.33
C GLN A 167 -8.27 -3.05 -13.54
N ARG A 168 -8.49 -1.95 -12.81
CA ARG A 168 -9.60 -1.02 -13.08
C ARG A 168 -9.29 -0.03 -14.21
N GLY A 169 -8.01 0.13 -14.57
CA GLY A 169 -7.57 0.91 -15.73
C GLY A 169 -7.70 0.14 -17.05
N ASP A 170 -7.67 -1.19 -17.01
CA ASP A 170 -7.62 -2.01 -18.22
C ASP A 170 -8.98 -2.23 -18.92
N GLU A 171 -10.11 -1.95 -18.28
CA GLU A 171 -11.40 -1.92 -18.99
C GLU A 171 -11.63 -0.61 -19.77
N ILE A 172 -10.90 0.47 -19.43
CA ILE A 172 -10.95 1.76 -20.16
C ILE A 172 -9.77 1.91 -21.13
N ALA A 173 -8.63 1.23 -20.89
CA ALA A 173 -7.51 1.20 -21.83
C ALA A 173 -7.73 0.21 -23.00
N SER A 174 -8.53 -0.84 -22.81
CA SER A 174 -8.88 -1.82 -23.85
C SER A 174 -9.88 -1.31 -24.91
N THR A 175 -10.67 -0.27 -24.60
CA THR A 175 -11.64 0.32 -25.55
C THR A 175 -11.14 1.52 -26.34
N ILE A 176 -9.93 2.04 -26.08
CA ILE A 176 -9.25 2.97 -26.99
C ILE A 176 -8.46 2.15 -28.03
N SER A 177 -9.18 1.24 -28.69
CA SER A 177 -8.70 0.56 -29.88
C SER A 177 -9.08 1.39 -31.11
N CYS A 178 -8.07 2.07 -31.66
CA CYS A 178 -7.90 2.33 -33.09
C CYS A 178 -9.12 2.81 -33.91
N THR A 179 -9.97 3.68 -33.39
CA THR A 179 -10.97 4.37 -34.21
C THR A 179 -11.12 5.82 -33.77
N HIS A 180 -10.14 6.68 -34.11
CA HIS A 180 -10.33 8.06 -34.62
C HIS A 180 -8.97 8.80 -34.65
N ILE A 181 -8.29 8.70 -35.80
CA ILE A 181 -7.49 9.74 -36.49
C ILE A 181 -6.32 10.40 -35.71
N ILE A 182 -5.11 9.82 -35.84
CA ILE A 182 -3.81 10.43 -36.26
C ILE A 182 -2.67 9.40 -35.99
N PRO A 183 -1.78 9.10 -36.96
CA PRO A 183 -0.79 8.01 -36.83
C PRO A 183 0.43 8.41 -35.98
N CYS A 184 0.68 7.71 -34.87
CA CYS A 184 1.99 7.67 -34.20
C CYS A 184 2.86 6.55 -34.81
N CYS A 185 3.31 6.76 -36.03
CA CYS A 185 4.60 6.22 -36.49
C CYS A 185 5.51 7.42 -36.73
N LEU A 186 6.74 7.35 -36.22
CA LEU A 186 7.86 8.32 -36.30
C LEU A 186 8.11 9.10 -35.00
N LEU A 187 8.81 8.47 -34.05
CA LEU A 187 9.87 9.14 -33.29
C LEU A 187 11.13 8.23 -33.25
N PRO A 188 12.34 8.81 -33.32
CA PRO A 188 13.59 8.11 -33.65
C PRO A 188 14.20 7.35 -32.46
N THR A 189 14.96 6.29 -32.76
CA THR A 189 15.75 5.52 -31.78
C THR A 189 16.91 6.36 -31.21
N PRO A 190 17.23 6.24 -29.92
CA PRO A 190 18.36 6.95 -29.32
C PRO A 190 19.70 6.33 -29.77
N ASN A 191 20.69 7.21 -29.96
CA ASN A 191 22.10 6.86 -30.26
C ASN A 191 22.75 6.03 -29.15
#